data_AF-A0A9P6RLQ0-F1
#
_entry.id   AF-A0A9P6RLQ0-F1
#
_cell.length_a   1.000
_cell.length_b   1.000
_cell.length_c   1.000
_cell.angle_alpha   90.00
_cell.angle_beta   90.00
_cell.angle_gamma   90.00
#
_symmetry.space_group_name_H-M   'P 1'
#
loop_
_entity.id
_entity.type
_entity.pdbx_description
1 polymer ?
#
loop_
_entity_poly.entity_id
_entity_poly.type
_entity_poly.pdbx_seq_one_letter_code
_entity_poly.pdbx_strand_id
1 'polypeptide(L)'
;MLDTGSSFSWIQTTTCLSTPWLCNTSPKFNASLSSTLVYQPETIAVKYTEGFISTQLVSDFVALGAAPNNNRTTIAPASDPGTQHPPTLFRGIGTFGLTSNVSGDHYLLAKETSVPGFLGASQRRFESGSETVRKLPAPVFALAFTDTWGTLTLGGPDPAFHSKPLAWVRTLPDEAGWVTELSSRIELMPKSNGTDADAAAPDYVTTELDRVWFDSGTTYIWGDESAIRSLNDWIGADPITGEVNCTSVGRLGKIVFTVGGGTESDDSPVRLELSPAEYIISKATSRKCFSALNASGPGKNHWVFGLHVLRGFYTAYHYEFGLVGMAPYNITETNPAGKVVLPGSNDDLRKDLQRSLLQKPPADTVKPAELFSAAKRAVLIGVPGAFTPGCSKTHVPGYLKHYQELKDKGVDLIGCVSVNDAFVMDAWGKELAVGDKIAMLADPQGHFVKDLGLDFDASAALGGYRSKRFAMVLENGKITKVFVEPNNTGLSVSLAENLLKEL
;
A
#
# COMPACT_ATOMS: atom_id res chain seq x y z
N MET A 1 3.58 -1.55 19.76
CA MET A 1 2.84 -2.37 18.78
C MET A 1 2.29 -1.44 17.72
N LEU A 2 2.30 -1.85 16.46
CA LEU A 2 1.61 -1.16 15.38
C LEU A 2 0.31 -1.91 15.14
N ASP A 3 -0.81 -1.23 15.34
CA ASP A 3 -2.12 -1.85 15.50
C ASP A 3 -3.10 -1.21 14.52
N THR A 4 -3.40 -1.92 13.43
CA THR A 4 -4.40 -1.48 12.44
C THR A 4 -5.84 -1.69 12.92
N GLY A 5 -6.05 -2.34 14.08
CA GLY A 5 -7.33 -2.50 14.75
C GLY A 5 -7.72 -1.32 15.64
N SER A 6 -6.79 -0.41 15.94
CA SER A 6 -7.05 0.77 16.76
C SER A 6 -6.56 2.06 16.09
N SER A 7 -6.92 3.20 16.67
CA SER A 7 -6.53 4.52 16.15
C SER A 7 -5.88 5.41 17.21
N PHE A 8 -5.48 4.85 18.35
CA PHE A 8 -4.97 5.64 19.48
C PHE A 8 -3.55 5.23 19.87
N SER A 9 -2.66 6.22 19.93
CA SER A 9 -1.31 6.06 20.45
C SER A 9 -1.26 6.38 21.95
N TRP A 10 -0.62 5.53 22.75
CA TRP A 10 -0.38 5.78 24.16
C TRP A 10 0.95 5.21 24.62
N ILE A 11 1.52 5.83 25.67
CA ILE A 11 2.75 5.37 26.31
C ILE A 11 2.64 5.56 27.83
N GLN A 12 3.26 4.64 28.57
CA GLN A 12 3.32 4.74 30.03
C GLN A 12 4.20 5.93 30.45
N THR A 13 3.77 6.66 31.48
CA THR A 13 4.55 7.76 32.09
C THR A 13 5.28 7.30 33.36
N THR A 14 6.30 8.05 33.78
CA THR A 14 7.00 7.86 35.06
C THR A 14 6.07 7.90 36.27
N THR A 15 4.91 8.55 36.16
CA THR A 15 3.88 8.66 37.20
C THR A 15 2.82 7.54 37.16
N CYS A 16 3.14 6.38 36.58
CA CYS A 16 2.28 5.18 36.61
C CYS A 16 2.00 4.72 38.05
N LEU A 17 0.73 4.78 38.49
CA LEU A 17 0.28 4.49 39.87
C LEU A 17 -0.37 3.10 40.02
N SER A 18 -0.49 2.35 38.93
CA SER A 18 -1.14 1.02 38.92
C SER A 18 -0.16 -0.13 39.21
N THR A 19 -0.64 -1.38 39.16
CA THR A 19 0.02 -2.59 39.67
C THR A 19 1.54 -2.65 39.39
N PRO A 20 2.40 -2.91 40.41
CA PRO A 20 3.85 -2.75 40.31
C PRO A 20 4.53 -3.50 39.15
N TRP A 21 3.97 -4.63 38.70
CA TRP A 21 4.53 -5.43 37.62
C TRP A 21 4.40 -4.78 36.23
N LEU A 22 3.22 -4.25 35.91
CA LEU A 22 2.94 -3.58 34.62
C LEU A 22 3.66 -2.24 34.51
N CYS A 23 3.80 -1.52 35.63
CA CYS A 23 4.54 -0.27 35.64
C CYS A 23 6.08 -0.49 35.68
N ASN A 24 6.64 -1.64 36.08
CA ASN A 24 8.12 -1.77 36.22
C ASN A 24 8.83 -2.53 35.11
N THR A 25 8.11 -3.05 34.12
CA THR A 25 8.68 -3.94 33.08
C THR A 25 8.90 -3.26 31.73
N SER A 26 8.38 -2.03 31.55
CA SER A 26 8.44 -1.29 30.27
C SER A 26 9.15 0.06 30.41
N PRO A 27 9.82 0.55 29.35
CA PRO A 27 10.33 1.92 29.30
C PRO A 27 9.20 2.94 29.53
N LYS A 28 9.50 3.99 30.31
CA LYS A 28 8.53 5.04 30.67
C LYS A 28 8.90 6.36 30.00
N PHE A 29 7.88 7.08 29.53
CA PHE A 29 8.03 8.46 29.12
C PHE A 29 8.18 9.37 30.34
N ASN A 30 9.24 10.18 30.37
CA ASN A 30 9.45 11.19 31.39
C ASN A 30 9.10 12.57 30.83
N ALA A 31 7.89 13.02 31.13
CA ALA A 31 7.36 14.30 30.67
C ALA A 31 8.26 15.49 31.00
N SER A 32 8.98 15.46 32.14
CA SER A 32 9.86 16.55 32.56
C SER A 32 11.11 16.71 31.69
N LEU A 33 11.44 15.73 30.84
CA LEU A 33 12.59 15.79 29.94
C LEU A 33 12.23 16.30 28.54
N SER A 34 10.94 16.49 28.23
CA SER A 34 10.51 17.00 26.95
C SER A 34 10.25 18.50 27.02
N SER A 35 10.97 19.27 26.20
CA SER A 35 10.77 20.71 26.03
C SER A 35 9.61 21.06 25.10
N THR A 36 9.09 20.07 24.37
CA THR A 36 8.07 20.23 23.32
C THR A 36 6.71 19.66 23.70
N LEU A 37 6.60 19.07 24.90
CA LEU A 37 5.38 18.52 25.44
C LEU A 37 4.35 19.63 25.75
N VAL A 38 3.14 19.44 25.25
CA VAL A 38 1.98 20.29 25.51
C VAL A 38 0.86 19.43 26.07
N TYR A 39 0.36 19.78 27.26
CA TYR A 39 -0.81 19.12 27.83
C TYR A 39 -2.09 19.62 27.18
N GLN A 40 -2.99 18.70 26.87
CA GLN A 40 -4.34 19.00 26.42
C GLN A 40 -5.31 18.95 27.61
N PRO A 41 -6.44 19.68 27.57
CA PRO A 41 -7.39 19.69 28.68
C PRO A 41 -8.17 18.37 28.84
N GLU A 42 -8.24 17.53 27.81
CA GLU A 42 -9.01 16.30 27.82
C GLU A 42 -8.29 15.13 28.50
N THR A 43 -9.08 14.31 29.19
CA THR A 43 -8.68 12.95 29.60
C THR A 43 -9.53 11.95 28.84
N ILE A 44 -8.95 10.82 28.47
CA ILE A 44 -9.67 9.76 27.75
C ILE A 44 -9.46 8.42 28.42
N ALA A 45 -10.47 7.57 28.31
CA ALA A 45 -10.39 6.18 28.70
C ALA A 45 -10.54 5.29 27.46
N VAL A 46 -9.65 4.34 27.31
CA VAL A 46 -9.65 3.36 26.23
C VAL A 46 -10.02 2.02 26.84
N LYS A 47 -11.05 1.37 26.31
CA LYS A 47 -11.54 0.08 26.81
C LYS A 47 -11.03 -1.06 25.93
N TYR A 48 -10.68 -2.14 26.59
CA TYR A 48 -10.11 -3.37 26.05
C TYR A 48 -11.01 -4.53 26.45
N THR A 49 -10.89 -5.68 25.78
CA THR A 49 -11.62 -6.90 26.16
C THR A 49 -11.30 -7.31 27.60
N GLU A 50 -10.03 -7.16 28.01
CA GLU A 50 -9.52 -7.60 29.32
C GLU A 50 -9.36 -6.44 30.33
N GLY A 51 -9.71 -5.20 29.97
CA GLY A 51 -9.43 -4.07 30.86
C GLY A 51 -9.67 -2.68 30.27
N PHE A 52 -9.00 -1.68 30.85
CA PHE A 52 -9.05 -0.29 30.41
C PHE A 52 -7.73 0.43 30.68
N ILE A 53 -7.51 1.52 29.94
CA ILE A 53 -6.45 2.50 30.18
C ILE A 53 -7.10 3.86 30.35
N SER A 54 -6.72 4.60 31.39
CA SER A 54 -7.03 6.02 31.50
C SER A 54 -5.79 6.86 31.20
N THR A 55 -5.94 7.90 30.37
CA THR A 55 -4.81 8.72 29.91
C THR A 55 -5.11 10.22 29.93
N GLN A 56 -4.11 11.00 30.34
CA GLN A 56 -4.05 12.43 30.08
C GLN A 56 -3.58 12.66 28.65
N LEU A 57 -4.33 13.43 27.88
CA LEU A 57 -3.96 13.71 26.49
C LEU A 57 -2.82 14.73 26.44
N VAL A 58 -1.82 14.47 25.61
CA VAL A 58 -0.69 15.37 25.36
C VAL A 58 -0.35 15.42 23.87
N SER A 59 0.30 16.50 23.46
CA SER A 59 0.96 16.63 22.17
C SER A 59 2.46 16.77 22.38
N ASP A 60 3.25 16.02 21.62
CA ASP A 60 4.72 16.11 21.63
C ASP A 60 5.27 15.73 20.26
N PHE A 61 6.57 15.93 20.02
CA PHE A 61 7.23 15.35 18.86
C PHE A 61 7.31 13.85 19.00
N VAL A 62 6.91 13.11 17.96
CA VAL A 62 7.08 11.66 17.88
C VAL A 62 8.06 11.35 16.76
N ALA A 63 9.07 10.55 17.09
CA ALA A 63 10.01 9.99 16.12
C ALA A 63 9.61 8.54 15.79
N LEU A 64 9.60 8.21 14.49
CA LEU A 64 9.29 6.89 13.94
C LEU A 64 10.39 6.48 12.96
N GLY A 65 11.09 5.37 13.23
CA GLY A 65 12.12 4.85 12.32
C GLY A 65 13.32 4.26 13.04
N ALA A 66 14.30 3.79 12.26
CA ALA A 66 15.53 3.21 12.78
C ALA A 66 16.60 4.29 12.99
N ALA A 67 17.22 4.30 14.17
CA ALA A 67 18.50 4.97 14.37
C ALA A 67 19.61 4.06 13.80
N PRO A 68 20.59 4.57 13.04
CA PRO A 68 21.55 3.76 12.28
C PRO A 68 22.43 2.81 13.12
N ASN A 69 22.47 2.97 14.45
CA ASN A 69 23.28 2.12 15.33
C ASN A 69 22.47 1.05 16.08
N ASN A 70 21.16 0.96 15.87
CA ASN A 70 20.32 -0.09 16.44
C ASN A 70 19.32 -0.59 15.39
N ASN A 71 19.35 -1.89 15.08
CA ASN A 71 18.36 -2.58 14.23
C ASN A 71 16.94 -2.63 14.84
N ARG A 72 16.57 -1.67 15.69
CA ARG A 72 15.26 -1.55 16.33
C ARG A 72 14.59 -0.25 15.88
N THR A 73 13.38 -0.37 15.34
CA THR A 73 12.48 0.76 15.11
C THR A 73 12.12 1.37 16.46
N THR A 74 12.40 2.66 16.62
CA THR A 74 12.00 3.38 17.83
C THR A 74 10.72 4.15 17.54
N ILE A 75 9.71 3.98 18.39
CA ILE A 75 8.55 4.88 18.47
C ILE A 75 8.66 5.54 19.84
N ALA A 76 9.05 6.80 19.87
CA ALA A 76 9.20 7.53 21.12
C ALA A 76 8.83 8.99 20.95
N PRO A 77 8.26 9.62 21.97
CA PRO A 77 8.28 11.07 22.07
C PRO A 77 9.74 11.53 22.12
N ALA A 78 10.12 12.46 21.24
CA ALA A 78 11.48 12.94 21.12
C ALA A 78 11.61 14.28 21.83
N SER A 79 12.61 14.42 22.71
CA SER A 79 13.10 15.75 23.06
C SER A 79 13.84 16.35 21.86
N ASP A 80 13.98 17.68 21.81
CA ASP A 80 14.84 18.34 20.83
C ASP A 80 16.26 18.56 21.40
N PRO A 81 17.24 17.69 21.07
CA PRO A 81 18.65 18.03 21.19
C PRO A 81 19.21 18.36 19.80
N GLY A 82 19.82 19.54 19.70
CA GLY A 82 20.39 20.14 18.50
C GLY A 82 21.05 19.22 17.47
N THR A 83 20.69 19.47 16.21
CA THR A 83 21.54 19.60 15.02
C THR A 83 22.47 18.48 14.54
N GLN A 84 22.42 17.23 15.02
CA GLN A 84 23.05 16.11 14.28
C GLN A 84 22.31 14.79 14.39
N HIS A 85 21.34 14.53 13.49
CA HIS A 85 20.75 13.21 13.36
C HIS A 85 20.47 12.77 11.91
N PRO A 86 20.50 11.44 11.67
CA PRO A 86 20.55 10.83 10.34
C PRO A 86 19.19 10.81 9.62
N PRO A 87 19.18 10.71 8.27
CA PRO A 87 18.00 10.87 7.42
C PRO A 87 16.92 9.77 7.54
N THR A 88 17.09 8.77 8.42
CA THR A 88 16.24 7.56 8.49
C THR A 88 15.10 7.62 9.51
N LEU A 89 14.95 8.73 10.24
CA LEU A 89 13.92 8.91 11.28
C LEU A 89 12.85 9.91 10.81
N PHE A 90 11.61 9.44 10.70
CA PHE A 90 10.43 10.31 10.52
C PHE A 90 10.15 11.09 11.80
N ARG A 91 9.85 12.38 11.68
CA ARG A 91 9.52 13.27 12.81
C ARG A 91 8.25 14.08 12.52
N GLY A 92 7.37 14.18 13.50
CA GLY A 92 6.18 15.02 13.43
C GLY A 92 5.59 15.31 14.80
N ILE A 93 4.80 16.38 14.91
CA ILE A 93 3.99 16.64 16.11
C ILE A 93 2.83 15.65 16.08
N GLY A 94 2.69 14.87 17.15
CA GLY A 94 1.64 13.88 17.33
C GLY A 94 0.93 14.06 18.67
N THR A 95 -0.34 13.68 18.71
CA THR A 95 -1.12 13.64 19.96
C THR A 95 -1.17 12.19 20.46
N PHE A 96 -0.89 11.96 21.73
CA PHE A 96 -0.92 10.64 22.36
C PHE A 96 -1.33 10.72 23.83
N GLY A 97 -1.76 9.60 24.40
CA GLY A 97 -2.11 9.52 25.83
C GLY A 97 -0.91 9.21 26.72
N LEU A 98 -0.75 9.97 27.81
CA LEU A 98 0.07 9.58 28.96
C LEU A 98 -0.77 8.79 29.94
N THR A 99 -0.49 7.49 30.07
CA THR A 99 -1.23 6.63 31.00
C THR A 99 -0.59 6.55 32.38
N SER A 100 -1.40 6.83 33.42
CA SER A 100 -1.03 6.64 34.82
C SER A 100 -1.79 5.47 35.49
N ASN A 101 -2.89 5.00 34.89
CA ASN A 101 -3.73 3.93 35.43
C ASN A 101 -4.10 2.91 34.34
N VAL A 102 -3.72 1.66 34.57
CA VAL A 102 -3.84 0.52 33.66
C VAL A 102 -4.41 -0.66 34.44
N SER A 103 -5.44 -1.34 33.91
CA SER A 103 -5.98 -2.58 34.48
C SER A 103 -6.05 -3.67 33.41
N GLY A 104 -5.67 -4.91 33.73
CA GLY A 104 -5.69 -6.08 32.83
C GLY A 104 -4.38 -6.87 32.91
N ASP A 105 -4.39 -8.17 32.56
CA ASP A 105 -3.26 -9.08 32.76
C ASP A 105 -2.23 -9.08 31.61
N HIS A 106 -2.58 -8.57 30.41
CA HIS A 106 -1.70 -8.52 29.24
C HIS A 106 -1.93 -7.29 28.34
N TYR A 107 -1.04 -7.07 27.36
CA TYR A 107 -1.01 -5.95 26.41
C TYR A 107 -2.42 -5.54 25.95
N LEU A 108 -2.82 -4.36 26.38
CA LEU A 108 -4.10 -3.75 26.07
C LEU A 108 -4.16 -3.36 24.55
N LEU A 109 -5.08 -3.98 23.76
CA LEU A 109 -5.63 -3.63 22.39
C LEU A 109 -6.86 -2.65 22.24
N ALA A 110 -6.65 -1.42 21.76
CA ALA A 110 -7.50 -0.25 22.07
C ALA A 110 -8.82 -0.20 21.28
N LYS A 111 -9.96 -0.04 21.94
CA LYS A 111 -11.21 0.36 21.28
C LYS A 111 -11.30 1.88 21.13
N GLU A 112 -11.76 2.33 19.96
CA GLU A 112 -11.97 3.73 19.56
C GLU A 112 -12.31 4.69 20.70
N THR A 113 -11.44 5.69 20.88
CA THR A 113 -11.84 7.03 21.31
C THR A 113 -11.11 8.08 20.47
N SER A 114 -11.70 9.27 20.41
CA SER A 114 -11.63 10.31 19.38
C SER A 114 -10.28 11.03 19.17
N VAL A 115 -9.13 10.41 19.42
CA VAL A 115 -7.80 11.05 19.30
C VAL A 115 -7.01 10.51 18.08
N PRO A 116 -6.20 11.31 17.35
CA PRO A 116 -5.47 10.87 16.18
C PRO A 116 -4.24 10.01 16.53
N GLY A 117 -4.22 8.74 16.10
CA GLY A 117 -3.04 7.90 15.98
C GLY A 117 -2.44 8.00 14.57
N PHE A 118 -1.10 7.91 14.48
CA PHE A 118 -0.35 8.10 13.22
C PHE A 118 -0.58 6.98 12.18
N LEU A 119 -1.00 5.78 12.62
CA LEU A 119 -1.30 4.61 11.79
C LEU A 119 -2.53 3.93 12.39
N GLY A 120 -3.71 4.53 12.16
CA GLY A 120 -4.95 4.09 12.77
C GLY A 120 -5.92 3.42 11.80
N ALA A 121 -6.93 2.76 12.36
CA ALA A 121 -8.07 2.16 11.67
C ALA A 121 -8.84 3.13 10.74
N SER A 122 -8.82 4.45 10.99
CA SER A 122 -9.74 5.38 10.29
C SER A 122 -9.18 5.97 8.98
N GLN A 123 -9.87 5.73 7.86
CA GLN A 123 -9.67 6.41 6.57
C GLN A 123 -9.86 7.94 6.65
N ARG A 124 -10.79 8.41 7.48
CA ARG A 124 -11.31 9.80 7.48
C ARG A 124 -10.41 10.87 8.10
N ARG A 125 -9.19 10.55 8.55
CA ARG A 125 -8.38 11.49 9.37
C ARG A 125 -7.04 11.90 8.80
N PHE A 126 -6.56 11.30 7.71
CA PHE A 126 -5.34 11.78 7.06
C PHE A 126 -5.54 13.10 6.30
N GLU A 127 -6.79 13.48 6.04
CA GLU A 127 -7.15 14.77 5.45
C GLU A 127 -6.83 15.96 6.39
N SER A 128 -6.68 15.74 7.70
CA SER A 128 -6.42 16.79 8.69
C SER A 128 -5.09 16.62 9.43
N GLY A 129 -4.04 17.31 8.97
CA GLY A 129 -3.26 18.13 9.93
C GLY A 129 -1.78 17.83 10.21
N SER A 130 -1.11 16.85 9.58
CA SER A 130 0.36 16.75 9.72
C SER A 130 1.06 17.09 8.40
N GLU A 131 1.75 18.22 8.37
CA GLU A 131 2.63 18.63 7.26
C GLU A 131 3.68 17.54 6.92
N THR A 132 3.98 16.65 7.87
CA THR A 132 4.87 15.49 7.69
C THR A 132 4.24 14.37 6.86
N VAL A 133 2.95 14.06 7.03
CA VAL A 133 2.29 12.99 6.25
C VAL A 133 2.15 13.39 4.78
N ARG A 134 1.93 14.69 4.52
CA ARG A 134 1.93 15.25 3.15
C ARG A 134 3.28 15.16 2.44
N LYS A 135 4.38 14.89 3.16
CA LYS A 135 5.73 14.71 2.59
C LYS A 135 6.03 13.26 2.22
N LEU A 136 5.16 12.31 2.56
CA LEU A 136 5.34 10.93 2.14
C LEU A 136 5.16 10.82 0.61
N PRO A 137 5.99 10.02 -0.09
CA PRO A 137 5.88 9.86 -1.53
C PRO A 137 4.53 9.33 -2.01
N ALA A 138 3.86 8.51 -1.20
CA ALA A 138 2.53 8.00 -1.46
C ALA A 138 1.71 7.88 -0.16
N PRO A 139 0.37 7.97 -0.23
CA PRO A 139 -0.54 7.81 0.90
C PRO A 139 -0.75 6.34 1.28
N VAL A 140 0.36 5.60 1.42
CA VAL A 140 0.38 4.17 1.68
C VAL A 140 1.36 3.85 2.78
N PHE A 141 0.96 2.98 3.70
CA PHE A 141 1.90 2.24 4.53
C PHE A 141 1.76 0.75 4.29
N ALA A 142 2.79 -0.02 4.58
CA ALA A 142 2.77 -1.46 4.36
C ALA A 142 3.50 -2.20 5.48
N LEU A 143 3.04 -3.43 5.73
CA LEU A 143 3.51 -4.31 6.78
C LEU A 143 4.00 -5.61 6.17
N ALA A 144 5.17 -6.04 6.64
CA ALA A 144 5.73 -7.35 6.37
C ALA A 144 6.08 -8.01 7.71
N PHE A 145 5.84 -9.32 7.81
CA PHE A 145 6.10 -10.10 9.01
C PHE A 145 6.80 -11.42 8.65
N THR A 146 7.69 -11.84 9.53
CA THR A 146 8.24 -13.20 9.61
C THR A 146 8.03 -13.71 11.04
N ASP A 147 8.48 -14.93 11.31
CA ASP A 147 8.42 -15.49 12.67
C ASP A 147 9.36 -14.77 13.67
N THR A 148 10.30 -13.94 13.19
CA THR A 148 11.34 -13.33 14.04
C THR A 148 11.43 -11.81 13.96
N TRP A 149 10.85 -11.20 12.93
CA TRP A 149 10.85 -9.75 12.74
C TRP A 149 9.63 -9.29 11.92
N GLY A 150 9.34 -7.99 11.98
CA GLY A 150 8.39 -7.34 11.08
C GLY A 150 8.89 -5.95 10.67
N THR A 151 8.41 -5.46 9.54
CA THR A 151 8.75 -4.14 9.00
C THR A 151 7.49 -3.31 8.77
N LEU A 152 7.66 -2.00 8.94
CA LEU A 152 6.71 -0.97 8.51
C LEU A 152 7.40 -0.16 7.41
N THR A 153 6.78 -0.10 6.24
CA THR A 153 7.15 0.82 5.17
C THR A 153 6.17 1.98 5.17
N LEU A 154 6.67 3.21 5.14
CA LEU A 154 5.87 4.43 5.02
C LEU A 154 6.13 5.07 3.66
N GLY A 155 5.08 5.54 2.98
CA GLY A 155 5.22 6.27 1.73
C GLY A 155 5.16 5.43 0.48
N GLY A 156 4.68 4.19 0.57
CA GLY A 156 4.58 3.26 -0.55
C GLY A 156 4.90 1.81 -0.15
N PRO A 157 4.44 0.83 -0.93
CA PRO A 157 4.92 -0.54 -0.81
C PRO A 157 6.37 -0.64 -1.29
N ASP A 158 7.17 -1.44 -0.59
CA ASP A 158 8.57 -1.69 -0.91
C ASP A 158 8.70 -2.96 -1.77
N PRO A 159 9.16 -2.83 -3.03
CA PRO A 159 9.26 -3.95 -3.97
C PRO A 159 10.25 -5.03 -3.52
N ALA A 160 11.10 -4.77 -2.53
CA ALA A 160 11.96 -5.80 -1.95
C ALA A 160 11.15 -6.92 -1.27
N PHE A 161 9.97 -6.61 -0.73
CA PHE A 161 9.17 -7.57 0.05
C PHE A 161 8.14 -8.35 -0.77
N HIS A 162 7.87 -7.98 -2.02
CA HIS A 162 6.89 -8.67 -2.85
C HIS A 162 7.35 -8.85 -4.29
N SER A 163 7.10 -10.04 -4.86
CA SER A 163 7.51 -10.40 -6.22
C SER A 163 6.39 -10.22 -7.26
N LYS A 164 5.16 -9.98 -6.80
CA LYS A 164 3.97 -9.79 -7.64
C LYS A 164 3.28 -8.46 -7.32
N PRO A 165 2.45 -7.92 -8.23
CA PRO A 165 1.60 -6.79 -7.93
C PRO A 165 0.70 -7.06 -6.71
N LEU A 166 0.42 -6.02 -5.92
CA LEU A 166 -0.55 -6.06 -4.83
C LEU A 166 -1.96 -6.23 -5.41
N ALA A 167 -2.68 -7.24 -4.95
CA ALA A 167 -4.11 -7.39 -5.19
C ALA A 167 -4.85 -6.49 -4.19
N TRP A 168 -5.52 -5.46 -4.69
CA TRP A 168 -6.20 -4.46 -3.86
C TRP A 168 -7.68 -4.80 -3.70
N VAL A 169 -8.17 -4.70 -2.47
CA VAL A 169 -9.60 -4.73 -2.14
C VAL A 169 -10.01 -3.42 -1.50
N ARG A 170 -11.20 -2.95 -1.85
CA ARG A 170 -11.81 -1.78 -1.24
C ARG A 170 -12.29 -2.11 0.17
N THR A 171 -12.03 -1.19 1.09
CA THR A 171 -12.59 -1.25 2.44
C THR A 171 -13.89 -0.47 2.53
N LEU A 172 -14.76 -0.94 3.41
CA LEU A 172 -16.13 -0.45 3.56
C LEU A 172 -16.13 0.97 4.16
N PRO A 173 -16.74 1.97 3.52
CA PRO A 173 -16.65 3.37 3.93
C PRO A 173 -17.42 3.70 5.22
N ASP A 174 -18.39 2.85 5.59
CA ASP A 174 -19.16 2.90 6.82
C ASP A 174 -18.43 2.28 8.02
N GLU A 175 -17.36 1.53 7.77
CA GLU A 175 -16.56 0.89 8.82
C GLU A 175 -15.45 1.82 9.32
N ALA A 176 -15.16 1.74 10.62
CA ALA A 176 -14.11 2.54 11.25
C ALA A 176 -12.69 1.97 11.04
N GLY A 177 -12.59 0.78 10.44
CA GLY A 177 -11.34 0.02 10.28
C GLY A 177 -11.08 -0.45 8.87
N TRP A 178 -9.98 -1.20 8.71
CA TRP A 178 -9.56 -1.83 7.47
C TRP A 178 -10.39 -3.09 7.18
N VAL A 179 -11.70 -2.88 7.04
CA VAL A 179 -12.73 -3.90 6.90
C VAL A 179 -13.16 -3.97 5.45
N THR A 180 -13.20 -5.16 4.87
CA THR A 180 -13.74 -5.41 3.52
C THR A 180 -14.80 -6.50 3.59
N GLU A 181 -15.47 -6.73 2.47
CA GLU A 181 -16.45 -7.80 2.33
C GLU A 181 -15.78 -9.17 2.38
N LEU A 182 -16.51 -10.16 2.88
CA LEU A 182 -16.11 -11.55 2.96
C LEU A 182 -17.19 -12.41 2.32
N SER A 183 -16.77 -13.28 1.40
CA SER A 183 -17.67 -14.28 0.82
C SER A 183 -18.19 -15.22 1.91
N SER A 184 -19.49 -15.51 1.85
CA SER A 184 -20.12 -16.50 2.74
C SER A 184 -19.58 -17.92 2.54
N ARG A 185 -18.79 -18.18 1.48
CA ARG A 185 -18.19 -19.49 1.16
C ARG A 185 -16.68 -19.46 1.41
N ILE A 186 -16.24 -20.24 2.40
CA ILE A 186 -14.82 -20.50 2.70
C ILE A 186 -14.46 -21.85 2.07
N GLU A 187 -13.54 -21.88 1.11
CA GLU A 187 -13.21 -23.11 0.40
C GLU A 187 -12.11 -23.90 1.12
N LEU A 188 -12.23 -25.22 1.10
CA LEU A 188 -11.31 -26.17 1.69
C LEU A 188 -10.68 -26.99 0.57
N MET A 189 -9.42 -26.68 0.28
CA MET A 189 -8.68 -27.46 -0.72
C MET A 189 -8.41 -28.86 -0.17
N PRO A 190 -8.42 -29.91 -1.01
CA PRO A 190 -8.23 -31.29 -0.57
C PRO A 190 -6.97 -31.50 0.28
N LYS A 191 -7.06 -32.38 1.27
CA LYS A 191 -5.90 -32.83 2.04
C LYS A 191 -5.05 -33.77 1.20
N SER A 192 -3.73 -33.69 1.33
CA SER A 192 -2.80 -34.56 0.59
C SER A 192 -2.81 -35.97 1.18
N ASN A 193 -3.24 -36.96 0.38
CA ASN A 193 -3.29 -38.38 0.77
C ASN A 193 -2.12 -39.22 0.21
N GLY A 194 -1.06 -38.59 -0.33
CA GLY A 194 0.11 -39.30 -0.86
C GLY A 194 -0.06 -39.95 -2.25
N THR A 195 -1.24 -39.83 -2.86
CA THR A 195 -1.53 -40.13 -4.27
C THR A 195 -2.33 -38.97 -4.85
N ASP A 196 -1.88 -38.42 -5.98
CA ASP A 196 -2.43 -37.28 -6.74
C ASP A 196 -3.67 -36.61 -6.13
N ALA A 197 -3.42 -35.66 -5.23
CA ALA A 197 -4.45 -34.86 -4.54
C ALA A 197 -5.16 -33.85 -5.49
N ASP A 198 -4.80 -33.85 -6.77
CA ASP A 198 -5.26 -32.87 -7.77
C ASP A 198 -6.61 -33.22 -8.43
N ALA A 199 -7.26 -34.32 -8.02
CA ALA A 199 -8.52 -34.79 -8.64
C ALA A 199 -9.79 -34.65 -7.77
N ALA A 200 -9.67 -34.29 -6.48
CA ALA A 200 -10.83 -34.13 -5.60
C ALA A 200 -11.39 -32.70 -5.67
N ALA A 201 -12.71 -32.55 -5.79
CA ALA A 201 -13.36 -31.25 -5.76
C ALA A 201 -13.15 -30.58 -4.38
N PRO A 202 -12.94 -29.24 -4.33
CA PRO A 202 -12.81 -28.53 -3.07
C PRO A 202 -14.12 -28.56 -2.29
N ASP A 203 -14.00 -28.81 -0.98
CA ASP A 203 -15.12 -28.71 -0.04
C ASP A 203 -15.29 -27.24 0.41
N TYR A 204 -16.30 -26.95 1.22
CA TYR A 204 -16.50 -25.60 1.73
C TYR A 204 -17.20 -25.56 3.10
N VAL A 205 -16.94 -24.48 3.81
CA VAL A 205 -17.64 -24.07 5.02
C VAL A 205 -18.36 -22.77 4.73
N THR A 206 -19.58 -22.63 5.26
CA THR A 206 -20.31 -21.37 5.20
C THR A 206 -20.05 -20.52 6.43
N THR A 207 -19.99 -19.21 6.26
CA THR A 207 -19.94 -18.23 7.35
C THR A 207 -21.15 -17.30 7.30
N GLU A 208 -21.66 -16.94 8.47
CA GLU A 208 -22.75 -15.98 8.64
C GLU A 208 -22.27 -14.52 8.67
N LEU A 209 -20.95 -14.30 8.78
CA LEU A 209 -20.36 -12.96 8.80
C LEU A 209 -19.85 -12.61 7.40
N ASP A 210 -20.28 -11.47 6.89
CA ASP A 210 -20.05 -10.98 5.53
C ASP A 210 -18.89 -9.97 5.44
N ARG A 211 -18.13 -9.79 6.52
CA ARG A 211 -17.07 -8.79 6.64
C ARG A 211 -15.82 -9.38 7.27
N VAL A 212 -14.66 -8.82 6.92
CA VAL A 212 -13.35 -9.19 7.50
C VAL A 212 -12.46 -7.97 7.72
N TRP A 213 -11.86 -7.88 8.90
CA TRP A 213 -10.92 -6.84 9.31
C TRP A 213 -9.47 -7.34 9.27
N PHE A 214 -8.60 -6.64 8.55
CA PHE A 214 -7.15 -6.85 8.58
C PHE A 214 -6.50 -6.12 9.76
N ASP A 215 -6.18 -6.86 10.82
CA ASP A 215 -5.77 -6.29 12.12
C ASP A 215 -4.39 -6.81 12.57
N SER A 216 -3.36 -5.95 12.49
CA SER A 216 -2.02 -6.28 12.96
C SER A 216 -1.86 -6.28 14.48
N GLY A 217 -2.82 -5.76 15.24
CA GLY A 217 -2.88 -5.85 16.70
C GLY A 217 -3.36 -7.21 17.18
N THR A 218 -4.10 -7.95 16.35
CA THR A 218 -4.59 -9.28 16.67
C THR A 218 -3.63 -10.37 16.20
N THR A 219 -3.38 -11.38 17.03
CA THR A 219 -2.51 -12.51 16.66
C THR A 219 -3.24 -13.54 15.80
N TYR A 220 -4.37 -14.04 16.29
CA TYR A 220 -5.09 -15.19 15.72
C TYR A 220 -6.12 -14.81 14.64
N ILE A 221 -6.75 -15.84 14.07
CA ILE A 221 -7.88 -15.70 13.16
C ILE A 221 -9.16 -15.82 13.98
N TRP A 222 -10.02 -14.81 13.92
CA TRP A 222 -11.30 -14.83 14.62
C TRP A 222 -12.45 -14.82 13.61
N GLY A 223 -13.45 -15.67 13.82
CA GLY A 223 -14.59 -15.83 12.92
C GLY A 223 -15.86 -16.23 13.63
N ASP A 224 -16.96 -16.40 12.91
CA ASP A 224 -18.19 -16.87 13.53
C ASP A 224 -18.03 -18.29 14.09
N GLU A 225 -18.75 -18.57 15.17
CA GLU A 225 -18.59 -19.82 15.92
C GLU A 225 -18.87 -21.07 15.07
N SER A 226 -19.84 -21.01 14.16
CA SER A 226 -20.28 -22.16 13.37
C SER A 226 -19.24 -22.55 12.31
N ALA A 227 -18.70 -21.56 11.61
CA ALA A 227 -17.64 -21.77 10.64
C ALA A 227 -16.35 -22.20 11.34
N ILE A 228 -15.97 -21.54 12.44
CA ILE A 228 -14.75 -21.88 13.18
C ILE A 228 -14.80 -23.31 13.71
N ARG A 229 -15.95 -23.76 14.22
CA ARG A 229 -16.14 -25.15 14.65
C ARG A 229 -15.94 -26.11 13.47
N SER A 230 -16.58 -25.85 12.34
CA SER A 230 -16.46 -26.67 11.14
C SER A 230 -15.02 -26.72 10.59
N LEU A 231 -14.30 -25.60 10.62
CA LEU A 231 -12.90 -25.52 10.22
C LEU A 231 -11.99 -26.28 11.20
N ASN A 232 -12.22 -26.16 12.51
CA ASN A 232 -11.47 -26.88 13.53
C ASN A 232 -11.69 -28.40 13.45
N ASP A 233 -12.93 -28.84 13.22
CA ASP A 233 -13.26 -30.24 12.96
C ASP A 233 -12.56 -30.73 11.69
N TRP A 234 -12.56 -29.91 10.63
CA TRP A 234 -11.89 -30.25 9.38
C TRP A 234 -10.37 -30.39 9.54
N ILE A 235 -9.68 -29.55 10.33
CA ILE A 235 -8.22 -29.74 10.57
C ILE A 235 -7.92 -30.85 11.58
N GLY A 236 -8.94 -31.38 12.28
CA GLY A 236 -8.79 -32.39 13.33
C GLY A 236 -8.24 -31.80 14.63
N ALA A 237 -8.65 -30.57 14.97
CA ALA A 237 -8.34 -29.95 16.25
C ALA A 237 -9.21 -30.55 17.36
N ASP A 238 -8.62 -30.76 18.54
CA ASP A 238 -9.37 -31.13 19.73
C ASP A 238 -10.31 -29.98 20.13
N PRO A 239 -11.61 -30.24 20.36
CA PRO A 239 -12.61 -29.18 20.53
C PRO A 239 -12.47 -28.41 21.86
N ILE A 240 -11.69 -28.92 22.81
CA ILE A 240 -11.51 -28.30 24.13
C ILE A 240 -10.17 -27.54 24.17
N THR A 241 -9.12 -28.18 23.70
CA THR A 241 -7.74 -27.69 23.82
C THR A 241 -7.24 -26.96 22.58
N GLY A 242 -7.90 -27.17 21.43
CA GLY A 242 -7.45 -26.70 20.12
C GLY A 242 -6.19 -27.41 19.62
N GLU A 243 -5.74 -28.49 20.29
CA GLU A 243 -4.54 -29.23 19.91
C GLU A 243 -4.77 -30.02 18.61
N VAL A 244 -3.80 -29.96 17.70
CA VAL A 244 -3.80 -30.66 16.40
C VAL A 244 -2.61 -31.61 16.38
N ASN A 245 -2.78 -32.80 15.79
CA ASN A 245 -1.67 -33.73 15.63
C ASN A 245 -0.58 -33.15 14.70
N CYS A 246 0.60 -32.81 15.23
CA CYS A 246 1.69 -32.25 14.43
C CYS A 246 2.10 -33.11 13.22
N THR A 247 1.91 -34.43 13.28
CA THR A 247 2.27 -35.35 12.17
C THR A 247 1.27 -35.31 11.00
N SER A 248 0.08 -34.74 11.18
CA SER A 248 -0.89 -34.53 10.10
C SER A 248 -0.77 -33.17 9.42
N VAL A 249 -0.08 -32.19 10.03
CA VAL A 249 -0.02 -30.80 9.55
C VAL A 249 0.46 -30.70 8.10
N GLY A 250 1.51 -31.43 7.72
CA GLY A 250 2.03 -31.43 6.34
C GLY A 250 1.07 -32.03 5.29
N ARG A 251 -0.01 -32.68 5.72
CA ARG A 251 -1.05 -33.26 4.85
C ARG A 251 -2.33 -32.41 4.82
N LEU A 252 -2.46 -31.41 5.68
CA LEU A 252 -3.63 -30.55 5.69
C LEU A 252 -3.70 -29.73 4.39
N GLY A 253 -4.92 -29.49 3.90
CA GLY A 253 -5.16 -28.71 2.70
C GLY A 253 -5.05 -27.21 2.96
N LYS A 254 -5.31 -26.39 1.94
CA LYS A 254 -5.40 -24.93 2.11
C LYS A 254 -6.81 -24.50 2.50
N ILE A 255 -6.93 -23.47 3.34
CA ILE A 255 -8.19 -22.77 3.58
C ILE A 255 -8.19 -21.51 2.72
N VAL A 256 -9.19 -21.32 1.87
CA VAL A 256 -9.25 -20.18 0.95
C VAL A 256 -10.40 -19.27 1.34
N PHE A 257 -10.06 -18.04 1.70
CA PHE A 257 -11.02 -16.98 1.96
C PHE A 257 -11.11 -16.08 0.72
N THR A 258 -12.33 -15.74 0.32
CA THR A 258 -12.57 -14.80 -0.78
C THR A 258 -13.04 -13.48 -0.19
N VAL A 259 -12.27 -12.41 -0.40
CA VAL A 259 -12.50 -11.09 0.21
C VAL A 259 -12.67 -10.01 -0.85
N GLY A 260 -13.44 -8.97 -0.54
CA GLY A 260 -13.87 -7.95 -1.49
C GLY A 260 -14.86 -8.46 -2.53
N GLY A 261 -15.17 -7.63 -3.52
CA GLY A 261 -16.04 -7.95 -4.66
C GLY A 261 -17.51 -8.16 -4.33
N GLY A 262 -18.07 -7.21 -3.57
CA GLY A 262 -19.46 -7.22 -3.17
C GLY A 262 -20.47 -7.22 -4.28
N THR A 263 -21.71 -7.57 -3.93
CA THR A 263 -22.83 -7.70 -4.88
C THR A 263 -23.17 -6.39 -5.60
N GLU A 264 -22.69 -5.25 -5.08
CA GLU A 264 -22.91 -3.92 -5.64
C GLU A 264 -21.63 -3.26 -6.20
N SER A 265 -20.48 -3.94 -6.18
CA SER A 265 -19.19 -3.37 -6.60
C SER A 265 -18.62 -4.06 -7.85
N ASP A 266 -18.12 -3.28 -8.82
CA ASP A 266 -17.31 -3.77 -9.96
C ASP A 266 -15.91 -4.28 -9.55
N ASP A 267 -15.57 -4.21 -8.25
CA ASP A 267 -14.27 -4.65 -7.74
C ASP A 267 -14.21 -6.18 -7.78
N SER A 268 -13.12 -6.75 -8.31
CA SER A 268 -12.98 -8.21 -8.33
C SER A 268 -12.54 -8.74 -6.96
N PRO A 269 -13.08 -9.89 -6.52
CA PRO A 269 -12.70 -10.47 -5.24
C PRO A 269 -11.26 -11.03 -5.28
N VAL A 270 -10.62 -11.01 -4.13
CA VAL A 270 -9.27 -11.56 -3.91
C VAL A 270 -9.37 -12.88 -3.14
N ARG A 271 -8.73 -13.92 -3.67
CA ARG A 271 -8.66 -15.24 -3.02
C ARG A 271 -7.38 -15.35 -2.20
N LEU A 272 -7.56 -15.51 -0.89
CA LEU A 272 -6.50 -15.62 0.10
C LEU A 272 -6.30 -17.07 0.49
N GLU A 273 -5.25 -17.68 -0.05
CA GLU A 273 -4.90 -19.06 0.23
C GLU A 273 -4.07 -19.17 1.51
N LEU A 274 -4.65 -19.75 2.56
CA LEU A 274 -3.96 -20.07 3.80
C LEU A 274 -3.43 -21.50 3.76
N SER A 275 -2.11 -21.65 3.87
CA SER A 275 -1.48 -22.95 4.05
C SER A 275 -1.55 -23.36 5.53
N PRO A 276 -1.23 -24.61 5.87
CA PRO A 276 -1.16 -25.04 7.26
C PRO A 276 -0.27 -24.15 8.13
N ALA A 277 0.76 -23.52 7.55
CA ALA A 277 1.62 -22.60 8.29
C ALA A 277 0.86 -21.39 8.84
N GLU A 278 -0.25 -20.95 8.25
CA GLU A 278 -0.96 -19.75 8.71
C GLU A 278 -2.00 -20.08 9.76
N TYR A 279 -2.73 -21.19 9.61
CA TYR A 279 -3.80 -21.56 10.54
C TYR A 279 -3.38 -22.58 11.61
N ILE A 280 -2.13 -23.05 11.62
CA ILE A 280 -1.55 -23.89 12.69
C ILE A 280 -0.40 -23.17 13.41
N ILE A 281 -0.44 -23.20 14.75
CA ILE A 281 0.62 -22.73 15.64
C ILE A 281 1.48 -23.93 16.03
N SER A 282 2.76 -23.94 15.63
CA SER A 282 3.72 -24.93 16.11
C SER A 282 4.55 -24.38 17.26
N LYS A 283 4.56 -25.06 18.41
CA LYS A 283 5.44 -24.72 19.53
C LYS A 283 6.64 -25.67 19.53
N ALA A 284 7.77 -25.18 19.01
CA ALA A 284 9.02 -25.95 18.93
C ALA A 284 9.47 -26.51 20.28
N THR A 285 9.24 -25.79 21.38
CA THR A 285 9.62 -26.17 22.74
C THR A 285 8.82 -27.34 23.30
N SER A 286 7.53 -27.45 22.96
CA SER A 286 6.63 -28.50 23.46
C SER A 286 6.32 -29.59 22.45
N ARG A 287 6.77 -29.45 21.19
CA ARG A 287 6.38 -30.34 20.06
C ARG A 287 4.86 -30.50 19.92
N LYS A 288 4.11 -29.45 20.29
CA LYS A 288 2.65 -29.41 20.16
C LYS A 288 2.23 -28.44 19.06
N CYS A 289 1.13 -28.76 18.42
CA CYS A 289 0.52 -27.94 17.38
C CYS A 289 -0.89 -27.56 17.82
N PHE A 290 -1.28 -26.31 17.58
CA PHE A 290 -2.59 -25.79 17.97
C PHE A 290 -3.24 -25.08 16.78
N SER A 291 -4.57 -25.05 16.75
CA SER A 291 -5.30 -24.22 15.80
C SER A 291 -5.11 -22.73 16.10
N ALA A 292 -4.95 -21.92 15.05
CA ALA A 292 -5.01 -20.46 15.14
C ALA A 292 -6.43 -19.90 14.94
N LEU A 293 -7.43 -20.77 14.74
CA LEU A 293 -8.82 -20.43 14.43
C LEU A 293 -9.64 -20.35 15.73
N ASN A 294 -10.18 -19.17 16.03
CA ASN A 294 -10.92 -18.89 17.26
C ASN A 294 -12.29 -18.29 16.97
N ALA A 295 -13.28 -18.66 17.78
CA ALA A 295 -14.63 -18.14 17.65
C ALA A 295 -14.71 -16.74 18.24
N SER A 296 -15.19 -15.78 17.45
CA SER A 296 -15.50 -14.44 17.89
C SER A 296 -16.59 -14.49 18.97
N GLY A 297 -16.41 -13.69 20.03
CA GLY A 297 -17.43 -13.55 21.07
C GLY A 297 -18.74 -12.91 20.55
N PRO A 298 -19.83 -13.02 21.32
CA PRO A 298 -21.14 -12.50 20.93
C PRO A 298 -21.09 -10.99 20.63
N GLY A 299 -21.82 -10.56 19.59
CA GLY A 299 -21.94 -9.16 19.19
C GLY A 299 -20.84 -8.64 18.25
N LYS A 300 -19.94 -9.52 17.78
CA LYS A 300 -19.02 -9.22 16.68
C LYS A 300 -19.71 -9.44 15.33
N ASN A 301 -19.46 -8.54 14.39
CA ASN A 301 -20.08 -8.52 13.06
C ASN A 301 -19.09 -8.74 11.90
N HIS A 302 -17.86 -9.17 12.20
CA HIS A 302 -16.81 -9.40 11.22
C HIS A 302 -15.86 -10.51 11.67
N TRP A 303 -15.18 -11.11 10.69
CA TRP A 303 -13.95 -11.86 10.90
C TRP A 303 -12.78 -10.92 11.19
N VAL A 304 -11.75 -11.43 11.88
CA VAL A 304 -10.49 -10.71 12.10
C VAL A 304 -9.35 -11.55 11.56
N PHE A 305 -8.64 -11.02 10.58
CA PHE A 305 -7.41 -11.58 10.02
C PHE A 305 -6.22 -10.94 10.73
N GLY A 306 -5.77 -11.63 11.79
CA GLY A 306 -4.59 -11.26 12.57
C GLY A 306 -3.25 -11.62 11.91
N LEU A 307 -2.18 -11.51 12.69
CA LEU A 307 -0.80 -11.81 12.27
C LEU A 307 -0.64 -13.20 11.62
N HIS A 308 -1.43 -14.19 12.04
CA HIS A 308 -1.45 -15.52 11.43
C HIS A 308 -1.80 -15.51 9.93
N VAL A 309 -2.67 -14.60 9.49
CA VAL A 309 -2.94 -14.34 8.07
C VAL A 309 -1.91 -13.38 7.50
N LEU A 310 -1.66 -12.25 8.18
CA LEU A 310 -0.82 -11.16 7.65
C LEU A 310 0.64 -11.58 7.44
N ARG A 311 1.17 -12.58 8.17
CA ARG A 311 2.51 -13.12 7.89
C ARG A 311 2.61 -13.96 6.62
N GLY A 312 1.47 -14.36 6.04
CA GLY A 312 1.42 -15.03 4.76
C GLY A 312 1.50 -14.07 3.56
N PHE A 313 1.32 -12.77 3.78
CA PHE A 313 1.22 -11.76 2.72
C PHE A 313 1.96 -10.46 3.06
N TYR A 314 2.59 -9.83 2.08
CA TYR A 314 2.93 -8.43 2.20
C TYR A 314 1.65 -7.61 2.10
N THR A 315 1.32 -6.85 3.16
CA THR A 315 0.02 -6.18 3.29
C THR A 315 0.21 -4.67 3.28
N ALA A 316 -0.38 -3.99 2.31
CA ALA A 316 -0.34 -2.55 2.13
C ALA A 316 -1.71 -1.93 2.44
N TYR A 317 -1.71 -0.71 2.95
CA TYR A 317 -2.88 0.02 3.40
C TYR A 317 -2.85 1.41 2.78
N HIS A 318 -3.78 1.66 1.85
CA HIS A 318 -3.91 2.94 1.17
C HIS A 318 -4.98 3.77 1.87
N TYR A 319 -4.57 4.75 2.65
CA TYR A 319 -5.49 5.46 3.55
C TYR A 319 -6.32 6.55 2.88
N GLU A 320 -5.89 7.08 1.74
CA GLU A 320 -6.68 8.06 0.99
C GLU A 320 -7.84 7.41 0.22
N PHE A 321 -7.62 6.24 -0.39
CA PHE A 321 -8.65 5.53 -1.16
C PHE A 321 -9.35 4.40 -0.40
N GLY A 322 -8.94 4.14 0.85
CA GLY A 322 -9.52 3.06 1.64
C GLY A 322 -9.32 1.70 1.00
N LEU A 323 -8.06 1.33 0.70
CA LEU A 323 -7.74 0.05 0.08
C LEU A 323 -6.80 -0.77 0.96
N VAL A 324 -6.99 -2.09 0.96
CA VAL A 324 -6.02 -3.06 1.49
C VAL A 324 -5.45 -3.86 0.33
N GLY A 325 -4.13 -3.81 0.17
CA GLY A 325 -3.39 -4.47 -0.89
C GLY A 325 -2.64 -5.67 -0.34
N MET A 326 -2.67 -6.79 -1.04
CA MET A 326 -2.04 -8.03 -0.58
C MET A 326 -1.22 -8.66 -1.70
N ALA A 327 0.02 -9.03 -1.41
CA ALA A 327 0.90 -9.72 -2.35
C ALA A 327 1.64 -10.87 -1.66
N PRO A 328 2.02 -11.91 -2.40
CA PRO A 328 3.00 -12.88 -1.92
C PRO A 328 4.34 -12.22 -1.60
N TYR A 329 5.04 -12.76 -0.60
CA TYR A 329 6.41 -12.37 -0.28
C TYR A 329 7.38 -12.64 -1.45
N ASN A 330 8.42 -11.82 -1.55
CA ASN A 330 9.62 -12.17 -2.31
C ASN A 330 10.49 -13.10 -1.44
N ILE A 331 10.86 -14.25 -1.98
CA ILE A 331 11.46 -15.36 -1.24
C ILE A 331 12.84 -14.94 -0.73
N THR A 332 13.05 -15.02 0.58
CA THR A 332 14.40 -15.01 1.19
C THR A 332 14.56 -16.26 2.04
N GLU A 333 15.80 -16.67 2.34
CA GLU A 333 16.14 -17.93 3.04
C GLU A 333 15.45 -18.13 4.41
N THR A 334 14.74 -17.13 4.95
CA THR A 334 14.03 -17.18 6.23
C THR A 334 12.50 -17.19 6.12
N ASN A 335 11.90 -17.30 4.92
CA ASN A 335 10.45 -17.41 4.73
C ASN A 335 10.08 -18.49 3.67
N PRO A 336 9.78 -19.73 4.08
CA PRO A 336 9.51 -20.83 3.16
C PRO A 336 8.10 -20.85 2.55
N ALA A 337 7.18 -19.99 2.96
CA ALA A 337 5.80 -20.01 2.46
C ALA A 337 5.61 -19.06 1.25
N GLY A 338 6.24 -19.39 0.13
CA GLY A 338 5.91 -18.78 -1.16
C GLY A 338 4.46 -19.12 -1.53
N LYS A 339 3.54 -18.15 -1.41
CA LYS A 339 2.12 -18.35 -1.66
C LYS A 339 1.66 -17.82 -3.00
N VAL A 340 0.59 -18.43 -3.51
CA VAL A 340 -0.15 -17.91 -4.65
C VAL A 340 -1.34 -17.13 -4.11
N VAL A 341 -1.27 -15.81 -4.16
CA VAL A 341 -2.50 -15.01 -4.25
C VAL A 341 -2.99 -15.23 -5.67
N LEU A 342 -4.07 -15.98 -5.83
CA LEU A 342 -4.72 -16.10 -7.11
C LEU A 342 -5.55 -14.82 -7.28
N PRO A 343 -5.21 -13.94 -8.24
CA PRO A 343 -6.20 -12.99 -8.71
C PRO A 343 -7.41 -13.83 -9.14
N GLY A 344 -8.61 -13.48 -8.66
CA GLY A 344 -9.83 -14.10 -9.18
C GLY A 344 -9.73 -14.15 -10.69
N SER A 345 -9.98 -15.32 -11.29
CA SER A 345 -9.84 -15.51 -12.73
C SER A 345 -10.80 -14.58 -13.45
N ASN A 346 -10.27 -13.43 -13.86
CA ASN A 346 -10.92 -12.51 -14.76
C ASN A 346 -9.81 -12.01 -15.68
N ASP A 347 -9.98 -12.29 -16.97
CA ASP A 347 -9.28 -11.59 -18.06
C ASP A 347 -9.47 -10.06 -18.01
N ASP A 348 -10.24 -9.56 -17.03
CA ASP A 348 -10.47 -8.16 -16.72
C ASP A 348 -9.61 -7.60 -15.55
N LEU A 349 -9.02 -8.42 -14.67
CA LEU A 349 -8.15 -7.89 -13.60
C LEU A 349 -6.80 -7.37 -14.12
N ARG A 350 -6.33 -7.91 -15.25
CA ARG A 350 -5.16 -7.38 -15.95
C ARG A 350 -5.45 -5.98 -16.54
N LYS A 351 -6.72 -5.64 -16.77
CA LYS A 351 -7.17 -4.31 -17.24
C LYS A 351 -7.46 -3.34 -16.10
N ASP A 352 -7.82 -3.82 -14.92
CA ASP A 352 -8.14 -2.98 -13.76
C ASP A 352 -6.98 -2.75 -12.78
N LEU A 353 -6.02 -3.69 -12.66
CA LEU A 353 -4.79 -3.44 -11.88
C LEU A 353 -3.81 -2.52 -12.62
N GLN A 354 -3.91 -2.46 -13.96
CA GLN A 354 -3.26 -1.41 -14.77
C GLN A 354 -3.97 -0.05 -14.61
N ARG A 355 -5.09 0.00 -13.88
CA ARG A 355 -6.03 1.13 -13.80
C ARG A 355 -6.07 1.82 -12.42
N SER A 356 -5.44 1.26 -11.38
CA SER A 356 -5.40 1.90 -10.04
C SER A 356 -4.08 2.63 -9.70
N LEU A 357 -3.17 2.81 -10.66
CA LEU A 357 -2.10 3.82 -10.58
C LEU A 357 -2.09 4.79 -11.75
N LEU A 358 -3.20 4.84 -12.49
CA LEU A 358 -3.44 5.88 -13.48
C LEU A 358 -4.85 6.36 -13.24
N GLN A 359 -4.97 7.65 -12.94
CA GLN A 359 -6.24 8.32 -13.11
C GLN A 359 -6.76 7.92 -14.51
N LYS A 360 -7.87 7.16 -14.50
CA LYS A 360 -8.87 6.82 -15.53
C LYS A 360 -8.35 6.95 -17.01
N PRO A 361 -8.30 5.87 -17.81
CA PRO A 361 -7.83 5.99 -19.18
C PRO A 361 -8.91 6.62 -20.07
N PRO A 362 -8.59 7.54 -21.00
CA PRO A 362 -9.25 7.54 -22.29
C PRO A 362 -8.91 6.22 -22.99
N ALA A 363 -9.87 5.64 -23.71
CA ALA A 363 -9.96 4.24 -24.12
C ALA A 363 -8.85 3.65 -25.02
N ASP A 364 -7.70 4.31 -25.23
CA ASP A 364 -6.73 3.94 -26.26
C ASP A 364 -5.30 3.85 -25.70
N THR A 365 -4.92 2.69 -25.16
CA THR A 365 -3.50 2.41 -24.87
C THR A 365 -2.79 2.14 -26.19
N VAL A 366 -1.88 3.03 -26.58
CA VAL A 366 -1.14 2.91 -27.84
C VAL A 366 0.28 2.40 -27.57
N LYS A 367 0.71 1.35 -28.29
CA LYS A 367 2.11 0.92 -28.24
C LYS A 367 2.98 1.86 -29.09
N PRO A 368 4.06 2.47 -28.56
CA PRO A 368 4.89 3.40 -29.33
C PRO A 368 5.41 2.81 -30.64
N ALA A 369 5.84 1.55 -30.64
CA ALA A 369 6.30 0.87 -31.84
C ALA A 369 5.22 0.77 -32.92
N GLU A 370 3.97 0.50 -32.54
CA GLU A 370 2.83 0.42 -33.47
C GLU A 370 2.44 1.81 -33.98
N LEU A 371 2.42 2.82 -33.11
CA LEU A 371 2.11 4.21 -33.47
C LEU A 371 3.11 4.78 -34.48
N PHE A 372 4.41 4.66 -34.18
CA PHE A 372 5.44 5.30 -34.98
C PHE A 372 5.86 4.47 -36.21
N SER A 373 5.54 3.18 -36.26
CA SER A 373 5.72 2.37 -37.49
C SER A 373 4.56 2.51 -38.48
N ALA A 374 3.37 2.94 -38.03
CA ALA A 374 2.25 3.25 -38.91
C ALA A 374 2.46 4.54 -39.73
N ALA A 375 3.33 5.44 -39.25
CA ALA A 375 3.75 6.65 -39.97
C ALA A 375 5.03 6.39 -40.77
N LYS A 376 5.08 6.84 -42.02
CA LYS A 376 6.32 6.79 -42.81
C LYS A 376 7.36 7.71 -42.17
N ARG A 377 6.92 8.88 -41.70
CA ARG A 377 7.75 9.81 -40.92
C ARG A 377 6.93 10.43 -39.79
N ALA A 378 7.48 10.43 -38.60
CA ALA A 378 6.88 11.03 -37.42
C ALA A 378 7.86 11.98 -36.72
N VAL A 379 7.30 12.96 -36.01
CA VAL A 379 8.01 13.81 -35.07
C VAL A 379 7.50 13.52 -33.68
N LEU A 380 8.40 13.27 -32.73
CA LEU A 380 8.06 13.14 -31.32
C LEU A 380 8.78 14.23 -30.53
N ILE A 381 8.01 15.02 -29.79
CA ILE A 381 8.54 16.01 -28.85
C ILE A 381 8.32 15.51 -27.43
N GLY A 382 9.33 15.65 -26.59
CA GLY A 382 9.24 15.39 -25.16
C GLY A 382 9.28 16.70 -24.38
N VAL A 383 8.51 16.79 -23.30
CA VAL A 383 8.43 17.99 -22.46
C VAL A 383 8.55 17.68 -20.97
N PRO A 384 9.17 18.57 -20.16
CA PRO A 384 9.30 18.36 -18.71
C PRO A 384 7.99 18.25 -17.94
N GLY A 385 6.91 18.82 -18.46
CA GLY A 385 5.61 18.76 -17.81
C GLY A 385 4.55 19.52 -18.58
N ALA A 386 3.33 18.98 -18.58
CA ALA A 386 2.13 19.69 -19.00
C ALA A 386 1.95 20.97 -18.17
N PHE A 387 1.30 21.99 -18.75
CA PHE A 387 1.04 23.29 -18.12
C PHE A 387 2.28 24.11 -17.69
N THR A 388 3.51 23.64 -17.91
CA THR A 388 4.71 24.41 -17.55
C THR A 388 4.97 25.55 -18.56
N PRO A 389 5.52 26.71 -18.13
CA PRO A 389 5.56 27.91 -18.96
C PRO A 389 6.22 27.73 -20.33
N GLY A 390 7.37 27.07 -20.40
CA GLY A 390 8.08 26.86 -21.67
C GLY A 390 7.35 25.88 -22.62
N CYS A 391 6.65 24.90 -22.06
CA CYS A 391 5.90 23.92 -22.83
C CYS A 391 4.62 24.52 -23.40
N SER A 392 3.86 25.25 -22.58
CA SER A 392 2.55 25.80 -22.94
C SER A 392 2.62 27.09 -23.75
N LYS A 393 3.71 27.87 -23.65
CA LYS A 393 3.82 29.18 -24.35
C LYS A 393 4.66 29.12 -25.62
N THR A 394 5.56 28.14 -25.74
CA THR A 394 6.57 28.15 -26.81
C THR A 394 6.65 26.82 -27.53
N HIS A 395 6.96 25.74 -26.82
CA HIS A 395 7.35 24.48 -27.48
C HIS A 395 6.20 23.84 -28.25
N VAL A 396 5.13 23.40 -27.57
CA VAL A 396 3.98 22.76 -28.23
C VAL A 396 3.26 23.71 -29.19
N PRO A 397 3.00 24.99 -28.83
CA PRO A 397 2.42 25.96 -29.78
C PRO A 397 3.27 26.17 -31.04
N GLY A 398 4.60 26.08 -30.95
CA GLY A 398 5.50 26.17 -32.10
C GLY A 398 5.25 25.05 -33.11
N TYR A 399 5.12 23.80 -32.65
CA TYR A 399 4.77 22.67 -33.51
C TYR A 399 3.34 22.78 -34.08
N LEU A 400 2.40 23.34 -33.31
CA LEU A 400 1.03 23.57 -33.79
C LEU A 400 0.98 24.63 -34.89
N LYS A 401 1.76 25.71 -34.74
CA LYS A 401 1.90 26.80 -35.73
C LYS A 401 2.51 26.29 -37.02
N HIS A 402 3.54 25.44 -36.94
CA HIS A 402 4.27 24.90 -38.08
C HIS A 402 3.72 23.56 -38.59
N TYR A 403 2.54 23.13 -38.12
CA TYR A 403 1.94 21.84 -38.48
C TYR A 403 1.85 21.61 -39.99
N GLN A 404 1.41 22.62 -40.75
CA GLN A 404 1.25 22.49 -42.20
C GLN A 404 2.61 22.34 -42.90
N GLU A 405 3.62 23.11 -42.50
CA GLU A 405 4.98 23.01 -43.06
C GLU A 405 5.60 21.64 -42.78
N LEU A 406 5.40 21.10 -41.57
CA LEU A 406 5.84 19.75 -41.19
C LEU A 406 5.14 18.69 -42.06
N LYS A 407 3.82 18.84 -42.27
CA LYS A 407 3.05 17.94 -43.14
C LYS A 407 3.50 18.00 -44.60
N ASP A 408 3.78 19.19 -45.12
CA ASP A 408 4.29 19.40 -46.48
C ASP A 408 5.71 18.79 -46.66
N LYS A 409 6.47 18.69 -45.57
CA LYS A 409 7.75 17.96 -45.48
C LYS A 409 7.60 16.44 -45.26
N GLY A 410 6.38 15.94 -45.33
CA GLY A 410 6.05 14.52 -45.25
C GLY A 410 6.01 13.96 -43.83
N VAL A 411 5.83 14.79 -42.80
CA VAL A 411 5.55 14.31 -41.43
C VAL A 411 4.09 13.91 -41.33
N ASP A 412 3.84 12.62 -41.14
CA ASP A 412 2.49 12.04 -41.05
C ASP A 412 1.91 12.12 -39.64
N LEU A 413 2.77 12.20 -38.62
CA LEU A 413 2.39 12.19 -37.21
C LEU A 413 3.27 13.13 -36.39
N ILE A 414 2.67 13.94 -35.53
CA ILE A 414 3.36 14.67 -34.46
C ILE A 414 2.84 14.15 -33.12
N GLY A 415 3.73 13.66 -32.27
CA GLY A 415 3.43 13.26 -30.89
C GLY A 415 4.08 14.18 -29.87
N CYS A 416 3.40 14.44 -28.76
CA CYS A 416 3.93 15.17 -27.61
C CYS A 416 3.85 14.29 -26.36
N VAL A 417 5.00 13.89 -25.80
CA VAL A 417 5.08 13.02 -24.62
C VAL A 417 5.51 13.80 -23.38
N SER A 418 4.86 13.50 -22.24
CA SER A 418 5.25 13.99 -20.93
C SER A 418 5.06 12.92 -19.86
N VAL A 419 5.83 13.01 -18.77
CA VAL A 419 5.64 12.18 -17.57
C VAL A 419 4.46 12.73 -16.78
N ASN A 420 3.27 12.68 -17.36
CA ASN A 420 1.99 13.07 -16.77
C ASN A 420 0.96 11.99 -17.11
N ASP A 421 -0.13 11.93 -16.37
CA ASP A 421 -1.26 11.04 -16.71
C ASP A 421 -2.01 11.52 -17.96
N ALA A 422 -2.84 10.62 -18.50
CA ALA A 422 -3.57 10.85 -19.73
C ALA A 422 -4.60 11.98 -19.62
N PHE A 423 -5.16 12.26 -18.44
CA PHE A 423 -6.07 13.39 -18.29
C PHE A 423 -5.37 14.71 -18.32
N VAL A 424 -4.23 14.79 -17.65
CA VAL A 424 -3.41 15.99 -17.69
C VAL A 424 -3.00 16.27 -19.14
N MET A 425 -2.61 15.24 -19.89
CA MET A 425 -2.25 15.40 -21.31
C MET A 425 -3.46 15.76 -22.21
N ASP A 426 -4.63 15.15 -22.00
CA ASP A 426 -5.88 15.44 -22.73
C ASP A 426 -6.39 16.86 -22.42
N ALA A 427 -6.50 17.23 -21.15
CA ALA A 427 -6.90 18.55 -20.71
C ALA A 427 -5.94 19.63 -21.23
N TRP A 428 -4.64 19.37 -21.18
CA TRP A 428 -3.64 20.28 -21.70
C TRP A 428 -3.71 20.43 -23.21
N GLY A 429 -3.93 19.33 -23.95
CA GLY A 429 -4.16 19.37 -25.40
C GLY A 429 -5.40 20.19 -25.77
N LYS A 430 -6.49 20.05 -25.00
CA LYS A 430 -7.71 20.85 -25.15
C LYS A 430 -7.46 22.33 -24.89
N GLU A 431 -6.74 22.67 -23.82
CA GLU A 431 -6.36 24.06 -23.50
C GLU A 431 -5.51 24.69 -24.62
N LEU A 432 -4.56 23.93 -25.19
CA LEU A 432 -3.71 24.37 -26.29
C LEU A 432 -4.41 24.33 -27.66
N ALA A 433 -5.64 23.83 -27.73
CA ALA A 433 -6.40 23.64 -28.97
C ALA A 433 -5.63 22.86 -30.04
N VAL A 434 -4.92 21.79 -29.64
CA VAL A 434 -4.10 21.00 -30.58
C VAL A 434 -4.94 20.16 -31.55
N GLY A 435 -6.16 19.78 -31.14
CA GLY A 435 -7.06 18.91 -31.92
C GLY A 435 -6.36 17.64 -32.40
N ASP A 436 -6.63 17.22 -33.63
CA ASP A 436 -6.04 16.01 -34.22
C ASP A 436 -4.63 16.25 -34.79
N LYS A 437 -4.06 17.45 -34.63
CA LYS A 437 -2.77 17.81 -35.23
C LYS A 437 -1.56 17.30 -34.44
N ILE A 438 -1.72 17.16 -33.12
CA ILE A 438 -0.67 16.68 -32.23
C ILE A 438 -1.29 15.63 -31.31
N ALA A 439 -0.77 14.40 -31.38
CA ALA A 439 -1.14 13.35 -30.45
C ALA A 439 -0.51 13.65 -29.08
N MET A 440 -1.34 13.92 -28.08
CA MET A 440 -0.90 14.14 -26.70
C MET A 440 -0.72 12.79 -26.01
N LEU A 441 0.53 12.37 -25.82
CA LEU A 441 0.91 11.06 -25.30
C LEU A 441 1.30 11.16 -23.82
N ALA A 442 0.74 10.27 -23.00
CA ALA A 442 1.05 10.21 -21.58
C ALA A 442 2.08 9.11 -21.30
N ASP A 443 3.15 9.43 -20.57
CA ASP A 443 4.11 8.48 -20.00
C ASP A 443 4.13 8.58 -18.47
N PRO A 444 3.01 8.30 -17.80
CA PRO A 444 2.82 8.60 -16.37
C PRO A 444 3.81 7.91 -15.43
N GLN A 445 4.35 6.75 -15.83
CA GLN A 445 5.37 6.02 -15.08
C GLN A 445 6.80 6.40 -15.50
N GLY A 446 6.96 7.20 -16.55
CA GLY A 446 8.25 7.65 -17.08
C GLY A 446 9.07 6.54 -17.74
N HIS A 447 8.49 5.37 -18.00
CA HIS A 447 9.21 4.22 -18.54
C HIS A 447 9.70 4.50 -19.96
N PHE A 448 8.86 5.10 -20.80
CA PHE A 448 9.21 5.36 -22.18
C PHE A 448 10.38 6.37 -22.27
N VAL A 449 10.31 7.48 -21.54
CA VAL A 449 11.38 8.48 -21.59
C VAL A 449 12.68 7.98 -20.93
N LYS A 450 12.56 7.11 -19.93
CA LYS A 450 13.70 6.46 -19.29
C LYS A 450 14.41 5.44 -20.19
N ASP A 451 13.65 4.62 -20.91
CA ASP A 451 14.20 3.64 -21.87
C ASP A 451 14.99 4.33 -23.00
N LEU A 452 14.62 5.56 -23.34
CA LEU A 452 15.34 6.40 -24.30
C LEU A 452 16.55 7.15 -23.71
N GLY A 453 16.77 7.08 -22.39
CA GLY A 453 17.77 7.91 -21.67
C GLY A 453 17.45 9.41 -21.69
N LEU A 454 16.18 9.74 -21.92
CA LEU A 454 15.64 11.09 -22.03
C LEU A 454 14.88 11.52 -20.78
N ASP A 455 15.07 10.84 -19.66
CA ASP A 455 14.62 11.26 -18.34
C ASP A 455 15.66 12.15 -17.64
N PHE A 456 15.20 12.97 -16.69
CA PHE A 456 16.05 13.67 -15.74
C PHE A 456 15.33 13.86 -14.40
N ASP A 457 16.11 13.99 -13.33
CA ASP A 457 15.56 14.33 -12.01
C ASP A 457 15.12 15.80 -11.99
N ALA A 458 13.81 16.02 -11.98
CA ALA A 458 13.19 17.33 -11.85
C ALA A 458 12.54 17.52 -10.48
N SER A 459 12.88 16.71 -9.47
CA SER A 459 12.20 16.68 -8.17
C SER A 459 12.13 18.04 -7.49
N ALA A 460 13.19 18.85 -7.62
CA ALA A 460 13.24 20.20 -7.07
C ALA A 460 12.24 21.18 -7.70
N ALA A 461 11.82 20.95 -8.96
CA ALA A 461 10.96 21.88 -9.71
C ALA A 461 9.55 21.32 -9.96
N LEU A 462 9.43 19.99 -10.14
CA LEU A 462 8.23 19.31 -10.63
C LEU A 462 7.90 18.03 -9.84
N GLY A 463 8.53 17.81 -8.68
CA GLY A 463 8.13 16.75 -7.74
C GLY A 463 8.46 15.31 -8.14
N GLY A 464 9.28 15.09 -9.17
CA GLY A 464 9.82 13.77 -9.50
C GLY A 464 10.67 13.76 -10.77
N TYR A 465 10.98 12.57 -11.27
CA TYR A 465 11.60 12.37 -12.58
C TYR A 465 10.66 12.83 -13.69
N ARG A 466 11.21 13.50 -14.71
CA ARG A 466 10.46 14.02 -15.85
C ARG A 466 11.21 13.79 -17.15
N SER A 467 10.51 13.96 -18.27
CA SER A 467 11.13 13.95 -19.59
C SER A 467 12.01 15.18 -19.77
N LYS A 468 13.25 15.01 -20.23
CA LYS A 468 14.01 16.09 -20.85
C LYS A 468 13.14 16.70 -21.96
N ARG A 469 13.35 17.97 -22.23
CA ARG A 469 12.82 18.58 -23.43
C ARG A 469 13.65 18.11 -24.62
N PHE A 470 12.97 17.54 -25.60
CA PHE A 470 13.60 17.10 -26.83
C PHE A 470 12.64 17.19 -28.01
N ALA A 471 13.19 17.07 -29.20
CA ALA A 471 12.47 16.69 -30.40
C ALA A 471 13.23 15.55 -31.09
N MET A 472 12.52 14.64 -31.74
CA MET A 472 13.15 13.60 -32.54
C MET A 472 12.34 13.32 -33.80
N VAL A 473 13.06 12.90 -34.84
CA VAL A 473 12.48 12.46 -36.11
C VAL A 473 12.56 10.95 -36.16
N LEU A 474 11.44 10.31 -36.48
CA LEU A 474 11.35 8.88 -36.70
C LEU A 474 10.97 8.61 -38.16
N GLU A 475 11.62 7.65 -38.79
CA GLU A 475 11.25 7.13 -40.10
C GLU A 475 10.94 5.64 -39.99
N ASN A 476 9.72 5.24 -40.33
CA ASN A 476 9.21 3.87 -40.20
C ASN A 476 9.51 3.30 -38.79
N GLY A 477 9.22 4.08 -37.75
CA GLY A 477 9.45 3.71 -36.35
C GLY A 477 10.91 3.74 -35.87
N LYS A 478 11.88 4.11 -36.72
CA LYS A 478 13.30 4.22 -36.33
C LYS A 478 13.71 5.66 -36.12
N ILE A 479 14.36 5.95 -35.00
CA ILE A 479 14.89 7.29 -34.70
C ILE A 479 16.03 7.61 -35.67
N THR A 480 15.91 8.70 -36.42
CA THR A 480 16.92 9.16 -37.38
C THR A 480 17.66 10.42 -36.91
N LYS A 481 16.99 11.29 -36.13
CA LYS A 481 17.59 12.49 -35.51
C LYS A 481 16.99 12.74 -34.14
N VAL A 482 17.80 13.27 -33.22
CA VAL A 482 17.37 13.66 -31.86
C VAL A 482 17.99 15.01 -31.50
N PHE A 483 17.18 15.92 -30.99
CA PHE A 483 17.54 17.26 -30.52
C PHE A 483 17.20 17.34 -29.03
N VAL A 484 18.17 17.05 -28.16
CA VAL A 484 17.99 17.10 -26.70
C VAL A 484 18.47 18.46 -26.18
N GLU A 485 17.66 19.13 -25.37
CA GLU A 485 18.07 20.40 -24.76
C GLU A 485 19.25 20.20 -23.80
N PRO A 486 20.34 20.98 -23.90
CA PRO A 486 21.56 20.75 -23.11
C PRO A 486 21.36 20.83 -21.60
N ASN A 487 20.38 21.63 -21.17
CA ASN A 487 20.01 21.85 -19.78
C ASN A 487 18.70 21.13 -19.40
N ASN A 488 18.33 20.09 -20.15
CA ASN A 488 17.13 19.27 -20.00
C ASN A 488 15.79 19.98 -20.18
N THR A 489 15.71 21.31 -20.08
CA THR A 489 14.43 22.05 -19.99
C THR A 489 14.35 23.27 -20.89
N GLY A 490 15.47 23.67 -21.51
CA GLY A 490 15.65 24.86 -22.34
C GLY A 490 14.78 24.88 -23.59
N LEU A 491 14.88 25.96 -24.37
CA LEU A 491 14.09 26.15 -25.58
C LEU A 491 15.03 26.64 -26.69
N SER A 492 15.92 25.77 -27.13
CA SER A 492 16.95 26.10 -28.10
C SER A 492 16.90 25.14 -29.29
N VAL A 493 17.43 23.93 -29.14
CA VAL A 493 17.63 22.98 -30.23
C VAL A 493 16.37 22.21 -30.61
N SER A 494 15.41 22.05 -29.70
CA SER A 494 14.21 21.23 -29.87
C SER A 494 12.99 21.96 -30.45
N LEU A 495 13.14 23.22 -30.85
CA LEU A 495 12.08 24.03 -31.45
C LEU A 495 11.75 23.59 -32.88
N ALA A 496 10.49 23.77 -33.30
CA ALA A 496 9.99 23.31 -34.60
C ALA A 496 10.78 23.90 -35.78
N GLU A 497 11.19 25.17 -35.68
CA GLU A 497 11.96 25.87 -36.70
C GLU A 497 13.35 25.27 -36.92
N ASN A 498 13.93 24.65 -35.89
CA ASN A 498 15.21 23.95 -36.01
C ASN A 498 15.04 22.55 -36.58
N LEU A 499 13.98 21.85 -36.17
CA LEU A 499 13.64 20.56 -36.75
C LEU A 499 13.29 20.67 -38.24
N LEU A 500 12.56 21.71 -38.67
CA LEU A 500 12.18 21.95 -40.07
C LEU A 500 13.37 22.15 -41.02
N LYS A 501 14.48 22.70 -40.53
CA LYS A 501 15.72 22.85 -41.34
C LYS A 501 16.38 21.50 -41.63
N GLU A 502 16.03 20.49 -40.85
CA GLU A 502 16.66 19.17 -40.84
C GLU A 502 15.79 18.09 -41.52
N LEU A 503 14.58 18.46 -41.96
CA LEU A 503 13.62 17.68 -42.75
C LEU A 503 13.67 18.04 -44.24
#